data_AF-A0A9D0XS52-F1
#
_entry.id   AF-A0A9D0XS52-F1
#
_cell.length_a   1.000
_cell.length_b   1.000
_cell.length_c   1.000
_cell.angle_alpha   90.00
_cell.angle_beta   90.00
_cell.angle_gamma   90.00
#
_symmetry.space_group_name_H-M   'P 1'
#
loop_
_entity.id
_entity.type
_entity.pdbx_description
1 polymer ?
#
loop_
_entity_poly.entity_id
_entity_poly.type
_entity_poly.pdbx_seq_one_letter_code
_entity_poly.pdbx_strand_id
1 'polypeptide(L)'
;AQQIKQQQQRDLYDVMHLAAKFYRHQLRDHSLSQEAKEYLKRRGLSAEIAKEFVIGFAPPGWDSLVMGLSADVKLQQQLIDVGLLVKKDDNKKYDRFRHRIMFPIRDGRGRVIAFGGRVLGDDQPKYLNSPETPIFHKSYTLYGLYEMRQSRQKFDNILVVEGYMDVVALAQFGIRNAVATLGTATTVEHLELLFRQVNEVVFCFDGDNAGLKAAWKALDLALPMMEKERSVKFLFLPEGEDPDSMVRKDGMNGFNQRARSALSLSEFLMQGLQGRLAFPLNSIEGRQQFVSLAEPYVQSAHGLYQFLLAEGVANLVNLPTWRVEKQMNVKSGFAPFKTDNKSFNKQKNEGVEVSKIVTLPLKMLRLLMKRPAWSEIFAKEFVQDLVKSSERDYVILGGFIKSLQNNEFDVKVAMNIVANAGYQAELELVQQSDIPDDESFIQAEFEVCIVALATILDERKLGQSGWNADEMIKLQTLVKGK
;
A
#
# COMPACT_ATOMS: atom_id res chain seq x y z
N ALA A 1 54.24 -2.64 -43.20
CA ALA A 1 54.19 -3.22 -41.83
C ALA A 1 53.53 -2.27 -40.82
N GLN A 2 52.29 -1.83 -41.08
CA GLN A 2 51.52 -0.98 -40.14
C GLN A 2 50.01 -1.30 -40.20
N GLN A 3 49.69 -2.57 -40.47
CA GLN A 3 48.33 -3.12 -40.57
C GLN A 3 48.17 -4.36 -39.68
N ILE A 4 48.74 -4.36 -38.48
CA ILE A 4 48.59 -5.46 -37.51
C ILE A 4 47.92 -4.93 -36.24
N LYS A 5 46.65 -5.34 -36.06
CA LYS A 5 45.84 -5.37 -34.83
C LYS A 5 45.58 -4.05 -34.09
N GLN A 6 44.78 -3.16 -34.68
CA GLN A 6 43.78 -2.47 -33.85
C GLN A 6 42.64 -3.48 -33.57
N GLN A 7 42.80 -4.31 -32.53
CA GLN A 7 41.65 -5.04 -31.97
C GLN A 7 40.59 -4.00 -31.59
N GLN A 8 39.46 -4.02 -32.30
CA GLN A 8 38.28 -3.21 -32.00
C GLN A 8 37.87 -3.45 -30.55
N GLN A 9 37.52 -2.36 -29.85
CA GLN A 9 36.93 -2.43 -28.52
C GLN A 9 35.66 -3.27 -28.60
N ARG A 10 35.55 -4.32 -27.78
CA ARG A 10 34.36 -5.19 -27.78
C ARG A 10 33.16 -4.44 -27.20
N ASP A 11 31.95 -4.83 -27.55
CA ASP A 11 30.78 -4.40 -26.78
C ASP A 11 30.91 -4.94 -25.33
N LEU A 12 30.53 -4.14 -24.33
CA LEU A 12 30.55 -4.58 -22.92
C LEU A 12 29.66 -5.80 -22.70
N TYR A 13 28.57 -5.92 -23.46
CA TYR A 13 27.71 -7.11 -23.42
C TYR A 13 28.44 -8.37 -23.93
N ASP A 14 29.32 -8.26 -24.94
CA ASP A 14 30.13 -9.37 -25.42
C ASP A 14 31.17 -9.78 -24.37
N VAL A 15 31.77 -8.81 -23.68
CA VAL A 15 32.71 -9.08 -22.58
C VAL A 15 32.02 -9.87 -21.46
N MET A 16 30.81 -9.45 -21.07
CA MET A 16 30.02 -10.17 -20.07
C MET A 16 29.59 -11.57 -20.55
N HIS A 17 29.25 -11.72 -21.83
CA HIS A 17 28.95 -13.03 -22.41
C HIS A 17 30.16 -13.98 -22.35
N LEU A 18 31.35 -13.49 -22.66
CA LEU A 18 32.59 -14.26 -22.56
C LEU A 18 32.88 -14.68 -21.12
N ALA A 19 32.72 -13.78 -20.15
CA ALA A 19 32.89 -14.09 -18.73
C ALA A 19 31.87 -15.13 -18.24
N ALA A 20 30.60 -15.01 -18.64
CA ALA A 20 29.56 -15.98 -18.30
C ALA A 20 29.88 -17.36 -18.89
N LYS A 21 30.35 -17.40 -20.15
CA LYS A 21 30.81 -18.63 -20.80
C LYS A 21 31.98 -19.23 -20.02
N PHE A 22 32.98 -18.44 -19.65
CA PHE A 22 34.11 -18.87 -18.85
C PHE A 22 33.66 -19.51 -17.53
N TYR A 23 32.91 -18.79 -16.68
CA TYR A 23 32.48 -19.33 -15.38
C TYR A 23 31.64 -20.60 -15.51
N ARG A 24 30.80 -20.71 -16.54
CA ARG A 24 30.06 -21.95 -16.81
C ARG A 24 30.97 -23.11 -17.22
N HIS A 25 32.01 -22.87 -18.03
CA HIS A 25 33.02 -23.88 -18.35
C HIS A 25 33.80 -24.29 -17.10
N GLN A 26 34.17 -23.33 -16.25
CA GLN A 26 34.85 -23.63 -14.99
C GLN A 26 33.99 -24.52 -14.09
N LEU A 27 32.67 -24.30 -14.01
CA LEU A 27 31.79 -25.18 -13.23
C LEU A 27 31.73 -26.59 -13.81
N ARG A 28 31.86 -26.77 -15.13
CA ARG A 28 31.81 -28.09 -15.76
C ARG A 28 33.14 -28.84 -15.66
N ASP A 29 34.24 -28.15 -15.98
CA ASP A 29 35.51 -28.77 -16.39
C ASP A 29 36.68 -28.49 -15.44
N HIS A 30 36.60 -27.48 -14.56
CA HIS A 30 37.72 -27.14 -13.68
C HIS A 30 38.00 -28.26 -12.67
N SER A 31 39.28 -28.52 -12.36
CA SER A 31 39.69 -29.58 -11.43
C SER A 31 39.06 -29.42 -10.04
N LEU A 32 38.93 -28.19 -9.55
CA LEU A 32 38.27 -27.86 -8.29
C LEU A 32 36.75 -27.65 -8.38
N SER A 33 36.13 -27.93 -9.54
CA SER A 33 34.67 -27.72 -9.71
C SER A 33 33.82 -28.71 -8.91
N GLN A 34 34.41 -29.81 -8.44
CA GLN A 34 33.69 -30.85 -7.69
C GLN A 34 33.07 -30.30 -6.40
N GLU A 35 33.81 -29.47 -5.66
CA GLU A 35 33.31 -28.78 -4.46
C GLU A 35 32.07 -27.91 -4.78
N ALA A 36 32.16 -27.14 -5.88
CA ALA A 36 31.05 -26.29 -6.34
C ALA A 36 29.81 -27.11 -6.73
N LYS A 37 29.99 -28.24 -7.41
CA LYS A 37 28.91 -29.16 -7.78
C LYS A 37 28.26 -29.80 -6.55
N GLU A 38 29.07 -30.26 -5.60
CA GLU A 38 28.59 -30.87 -4.35
C GLU A 38 27.82 -29.87 -3.50
N TYR A 39 28.26 -28.62 -3.48
CA TYR A 39 27.52 -27.54 -2.83
C TYR A 39 26.13 -27.32 -3.44
N LEU A 40 26.03 -27.19 -4.76
CA LEU A 40 24.75 -27.03 -5.46
C LEU A 40 23.84 -28.24 -5.20
N LYS A 41 24.40 -29.46 -5.21
CA LYS A 41 23.68 -30.70 -4.89
C LYS A 41 23.18 -30.74 -3.45
N ARG A 42 23.99 -30.33 -2.46
CA ARG A 42 23.56 -30.18 -1.06
C ARG A 42 22.44 -29.17 -0.90
N ARG A 43 22.41 -28.14 -1.75
CA ARG A 43 21.30 -27.17 -1.86
C ARG A 43 20.11 -27.68 -2.68
N GLY A 44 20.12 -28.93 -3.11
CA GLY A 44 19.00 -29.54 -3.86
C GLY A 44 18.82 -28.99 -5.27
N LEU A 45 19.81 -28.28 -5.83
CA LEU A 45 19.71 -27.68 -7.16
C LEU A 45 20.09 -28.70 -8.24
N SER A 46 19.17 -28.92 -9.17
CA SER A 46 19.34 -29.78 -10.33
C SER A 46 20.26 -29.17 -11.39
N ALA A 47 20.81 -30.01 -12.27
CA ALA A 47 21.64 -29.57 -13.39
C ALA A 47 20.83 -28.74 -14.40
N GLU A 48 19.54 -29.04 -14.53
CA GLU A 48 18.58 -28.34 -15.38
C GLU A 48 18.40 -26.89 -14.90
N ILE A 49 18.14 -26.68 -13.60
CA ILE A 49 18.03 -25.35 -13.00
C ILE A 49 19.36 -24.59 -13.10
N ALA A 50 20.49 -25.25 -12.80
CA ALA A 50 21.80 -24.64 -12.94
C ALA A 50 22.08 -24.19 -14.39
N LYS A 51 21.67 -24.98 -15.39
CA LYS A 51 21.80 -24.63 -16.80
C LYS A 51 20.88 -23.47 -17.19
N GLU A 52 19.63 -23.47 -16.72
CA GLU A 52 18.62 -22.44 -17.02
C GLU A 52 19.05 -21.06 -16.51
N PHE A 53 19.52 -20.99 -15.27
CA PHE A 53 20.05 -19.78 -14.64
C PHE A 53 21.51 -19.49 -15.01
N VAL A 54 22.11 -20.32 -15.87
CA VAL A 54 23.49 -20.17 -16.37
C VAL A 54 24.50 -20.09 -15.22
N ILE A 55 24.25 -20.84 -14.14
CA ILE A 55 25.12 -20.88 -12.95
C ILE A 55 26.53 -21.32 -13.36
N GLY A 56 27.52 -20.63 -12.81
CA GLY A 56 28.94 -20.88 -13.05
C GLY A 56 29.75 -21.00 -11.77
N PHE A 57 31.07 -21.11 -11.92
CA PHE A 57 32.03 -21.19 -10.83
C PHE A 57 33.20 -20.26 -11.12
N ALA A 58 33.54 -19.40 -10.17
CA ALA A 58 34.80 -18.67 -10.15
C ALA A 58 35.81 -19.49 -9.33
N PRO A 59 36.85 -20.07 -9.95
CA PRO A 59 37.89 -20.79 -9.23
C PRO A 59 38.58 -19.91 -8.17
N PRO A 60 39.28 -20.50 -7.19
CA PRO A 60 40.26 -19.76 -6.40
C PRO A 60 41.37 -19.20 -7.31
N GLY A 61 42.14 -18.23 -6.79
CA GLY A 61 43.20 -17.55 -7.54
C GLY A 61 42.88 -16.07 -7.81
N TRP A 62 43.90 -15.27 -8.09
CA TRP A 62 43.79 -13.81 -8.23
C TRP A 62 43.59 -13.35 -9.67
N ASP A 63 43.79 -14.23 -10.64
CA ASP A 63 43.89 -13.91 -12.07
C ASP A 63 43.30 -15.02 -12.97
N SER A 64 42.47 -15.90 -12.41
CA SER A 64 41.86 -17.05 -13.10
C SER A 64 41.04 -16.64 -14.33
N LEU A 65 40.28 -15.55 -14.24
CA LEU A 65 39.52 -14.97 -15.35
C LEU A 65 40.46 -14.35 -16.41
N VAL A 66 41.47 -13.61 -15.96
CA VAL A 66 42.44 -12.96 -16.85
C VAL A 66 43.21 -14.01 -17.66
N MET A 67 43.73 -15.04 -17.00
CA MET A 67 44.43 -16.15 -17.65
C MET A 67 43.47 -16.96 -18.52
N GLY A 68 42.29 -17.31 -17.99
CA GLY A 68 41.31 -18.13 -18.70
C GLY A 68 40.76 -17.50 -19.98
N LEU A 69 40.64 -16.18 -20.03
CA LEU A 69 40.24 -15.45 -21.23
C LEU A 69 41.43 -15.02 -22.11
N SER A 70 42.67 -15.29 -21.68
CA SER A 70 43.89 -14.74 -22.30
C SER A 70 43.76 -13.23 -22.52
N ALA A 71 43.33 -12.53 -21.47
CA ALA A 71 42.89 -11.14 -21.58
C ALA A 71 44.07 -10.17 -21.80
N ASP A 72 44.11 -9.59 -23.00
CA ASP A 72 45.01 -8.48 -23.33
C ASP A 72 44.69 -7.22 -22.51
N VAL A 73 45.56 -6.21 -22.62
CA VAL A 73 45.45 -4.95 -21.85
C VAL A 73 44.09 -4.27 -22.06
N LYS A 74 43.53 -4.34 -23.27
CA LYS A 74 42.23 -3.73 -23.59
C LYS A 74 41.10 -4.50 -22.92
N LEU A 75 41.07 -5.83 -23.07
CA LEU A 75 40.04 -6.67 -22.45
C LEU A 75 40.09 -6.55 -20.93
N GLN A 76 41.28 -6.47 -20.32
CA GLN A 76 41.39 -6.21 -18.89
C GLN A 76 40.78 -4.86 -18.48
N GLN A 77 40.93 -3.81 -19.29
CA GLN A 77 40.27 -2.54 -19.01
C GLN A 77 38.75 -2.69 -19.08
N GLN A 78 38.23 -3.35 -20.12
CA GLN A 78 36.79 -3.60 -20.23
C GLN A 78 36.24 -4.46 -19.08
N LEU A 79 37.01 -5.43 -18.60
CA LEU A 79 36.66 -6.24 -17.43
C LEU A 79 36.64 -5.41 -16.14
N ILE A 80 37.45 -4.35 -16.02
CA ILE A 80 37.32 -3.36 -14.94
C ILE A 80 36.03 -2.56 -15.11
N ASP A 81 35.74 -2.10 -16.33
CA ASP A 81 34.57 -1.26 -16.62
C ASP A 81 33.24 -1.99 -16.33
N VAL A 82 33.19 -3.31 -16.52
CA VAL A 82 32.03 -4.16 -16.13
C VAL A 82 32.14 -4.74 -14.72
N GLY A 83 33.14 -4.31 -13.94
CA GLY A 83 33.27 -4.65 -12.52
C GLY A 83 33.68 -6.11 -12.24
N LEU A 84 34.31 -6.81 -13.19
CA LEU A 84 34.84 -8.16 -13.01
C LEU A 84 36.29 -8.19 -12.53
N LEU A 85 37.05 -7.12 -12.77
CA LEU A 85 38.38 -6.91 -12.20
C LEU A 85 38.40 -5.70 -11.26
N VAL A 86 39.27 -5.76 -10.26
CA VAL A 86 39.58 -4.65 -9.36
C VAL A 86 40.98 -4.14 -9.68
N LYS A 87 41.12 -2.82 -9.80
CA LYS A 87 42.42 -2.14 -9.92
C LYS A 87 42.81 -1.52 -8.58
N LYS A 88 44.02 -1.80 -8.10
CA LYS A 88 44.65 -1.12 -6.94
C LYS A 88 45.66 -0.06 -7.38
N ASP A 89 46.06 0.79 -6.45
CA ASP A 89 46.95 1.96 -6.67
C ASP A 89 48.31 1.58 -7.30
N ASP A 90 48.88 0.43 -6.95
CA ASP A 90 50.15 -0.08 -7.51
C ASP A 90 50.04 -0.73 -8.90
N ASN A 91 49.03 -0.36 -9.70
CA ASN A 91 48.72 -0.95 -11.01
C ASN A 91 48.41 -2.47 -11.00
N LYS A 92 48.32 -3.09 -9.81
CA LYS A 92 47.91 -4.49 -9.65
C LYS A 92 46.41 -4.62 -9.95
N LYS A 93 46.09 -5.56 -10.84
CA LYS A 93 44.72 -5.94 -11.19
C LYS A 93 44.47 -7.36 -10.73
N TYR A 94 43.26 -7.62 -10.23
CA TYR A 94 42.88 -8.97 -9.82
C TYR A 94 41.38 -9.22 -9.99
N ASP A 95 41.03 -10.49 -10.07
CA ASP A 95 39.67 -10.99 -10.18
C ASP A 95 38.82 -10.57 -8.99
N ARG A 96 37.68 -9.92 -9.25
CA ARG A 96 36.73 -9.55 -8.20
C ARG A 96 36.14 -10.79 -7.52
N PHE A 97 35.71 -11.75 -8.33
CA PHE A 97 35.09 -12.98 -7.89
C PHE A 97 36.10 -14.11 -7.85
N ARG A 98 36.28 -14.72 -6.68
CA ARG A 98 37.23 -15.79 -6.42
C ARG A 98 36.58 -16.81 -5.50
N HIS A 99 36.76 -18.09 -5.79
CA HIS A 99 36.21 -19.22 -5.02
C HIS A 99 34.71 -19.08 -4.71
N ARG A 100 33.91 -18.82 -5.75
CA ARG A 100 32.48 -18.50 -5.64
C ARG A 100 31.62 -19.25 -6.65
N ILE A 101 30.41 -19.63 -6.24
CA ILE A 101 29.32 -19.93 -7.19
C ILE A 101 28.87 -18.62 -7.82
N MET A 102 28.78 -18.61 -9.15
CA MET A 102 28.45 -17.44 -9.94
C MET A 102 27.01 -17.49 -10.42
N PHE A 103 26.27 -16.42 -10.18
CA PHE A 103 24.88 -16.21 -10.58
C PHE A 103 24.84 -15.05 -11.59
N PRO A 104 24.79 -15.32 -12.90
CA PRO A 104 24.69 -14.26 -13.90
C PRO A 104 23.37 -13.51 -13.77
N ILE A 105 23.41 -12.18 -13.80
CA ILE A 105 22.25 -11.30 -13.78
C ILE A 105 21.97 -10.88 -15.22
N ARG A 106 20.73 -11.08 -15.68
CA ARG A 106 20.32 -10.85 -17.07
C ARG A 106 19.35 -9.68 -17.20
N ASP A 107 19.51 -8.91 -18.27
CA ASP A 107 18.57 -7.86 -18.65
C ASP A 107 17.30 -8.43 -19.31
N GLY A 108 16.37 -7.54 -19.70
CA GLY A 108 15.13 -7.94 -20.37
C GLY A 108 15.31 -8.66 -21.71
N ARG A 109 16.49 -8.57 -22.34
CA ARG A 109 16.85 -9.26 -23.58
C ARG A 109 17.64 -10.55 -23.33
N GLY A 110 17.90 -10.91 -22.08
CA GLY A 110 18.67 -12.09 -21.70
C GLY A 110 20.18 -11.90 -21.75
N ARG A 111 20.67 -10.68 -21.96
CA ARG A 111 22.10 -10.38 -21.98
C ARG A 111 22.61 -10.34 -20.54
N VAL A 112 23.76 -10.95 -20.29
CA VAL A 112 24.40 -10.90 -18.96
C VAL A 112 24.96 -9.49 -18.75
N ILE A 113 24.56 -8.85 -17.65
CA ILE A 113 24.93 -7.47 -17.32
C ILE A 113 25.68 -7.34 -15.99
N ALA A 114 25.58 -8.34 -15.12
CA ALA A 114 26.30 -8.39 -13.85
C ALA A 114 26.40 -9.83 -13.33
N PHE A 115 27.08 -10.01 -12.20
CA PHE A 115 27.10 -11.27 -11.48
C PHE A 115 26.84 -11.07 -9.99
N GLY A 116 26.13 -12.02 -9.41
CA GLY A 116 26.18 -12.36 -8.00
C GLY A 116 27.20 -13.50 -7.77
N GLY A 117 27.83 -13.51 -6.60
CA GLY A 117 28.84 -14.51 -6.24
C GLY A 117 28.68 -14.97 -4.79
N ARG A 118 28.42 -16.26 -4.59
CA ARG A 118 28.31 -16.86 -3.25
C ARG A 118 29.57 -17.63 -2.90
N VAL A 119 30.20 -17.33 -1.77
CA VAL A 119 31.44 -17.99 -1.33
C VAL A 119 31.21 -19.49 -1.06
N LEU A 120 32.22 -20.31 -1.35
CA LEU A 120 32.27 -21.74 -1.00
C LEU A 120 33.00 -22.02 0.33
N GLY A 121 34.06 -21.27 0.62
CA GLY A 121 34.77 -21.27 1.91
C GLY A 121 34.31 -20.18 2.89
N ASP A 122 35.22 -19.74 3.75
CA ASP A 122 34.94 -18.80 4.86
C ASP A 122 35.17 -17.32 4.50
N ASP A 123 35.51 -17.01 3.24
CA ASP A 123 35.78 -15.64 2.79
C ASP A 123 34.53 -14.75 2.92
N GLN A 124 34.75 -13.52 3.38
CA GLN A 124 33.71 -12.49 3.44
C GLN A 124 33.77 -11.53 2.24
N PRO A 125 32.62 -10.98 1.81
CA PRO A 125 31.26 -11.28 2.27
C PRO A 125 30.72 -12.61 1.71
N LYS A 126 29.76 -13.24 2.43
CA LYS A 126 29.06 -14.46 1.98
C LYS A 126 28.49 -14.33 0.56
N TYR A 127 27.86 -13.20 0.27
CA TYR A 127 27.37 -12.83 -1.06
C TYR A 127 28.07 -11.55 -1.53
N LEU A 128 28.51 -11.55 -2.79
CA LEU A 128 29.15 -10.41 -3.44
C LEU A 128 28.42 -10.10 -4.73
N ASN A 129 28.04 -8.85 -4.95
CA ASN A 129 27.47 -8.38 -6.21
C ASN A 129 28.51 -7.59 -7.01
N SER A 130 28.37 -7.60 -8.34
CA SER A 130 29.03 -6.61 -9.19
C SER A 130 28.71 -5.18 -8.68
N PRO A 131 29.66 -4.24 -8.82
CA PRO A 131 29.38 -2.83 -8.58
C PRO A 131 28.41 -2.27 -9.64
N GLU A 132 27.95 -1.03 -9.48
CA GLU A 132 27.29 -0.29 -10.57
C GLU A 132 28.23 -0.19 -11.78
N THR A 133 27.69 -0.31 -12.99
CA THR A 133 28.44 -0.23 -14.26
C THR A 133 27.59 0.47 -15.32
N PRO A 134 28.17 0.88 -16.48
CA PRO A 134 27.39 1.49 -17.56
C PRO A 134 26.25 0.62 -18.11
N ILE A 135 26.28 -0.70 -17.88
CA ILE A 135 25.26 -1.65 -18.36
C ILE A 135 24.47 -2.29 -17.23
N PHE A 136 24.74 -1.94 -15.96
CA PHE A 136 24.11 -2.55 -14.81
C PHE A 136 23.87 -1.55 -13.69
N HIS A 137 22.59 -1.43 -13.35
CA HIS A 137 22.11 -0.58 -12.28
C HIS A 137 21.18 -1.35 -11.35
N LYS A 138 21.54 -1.41 -10.06
CA LYS A 138 20.78 -2.17 -9.07
C LYS A 138 19.41 -1.57 -8.77
N SER A 139 19.20 -0.29 -9.06
CA SER A 139 17.96 0.43 -8.78
C SER A 139 16.78 0.00 -9.66
N TYR A 140 17.01 -0.66 -10.79
CA TYR A 140 15.94 -1.13 -11.68
C TYR A 140 16.19 -2.54 -12.23
N THR A 141 17.13 -3.30 -11.65
CA THR A 141 17.42 -4.66 -12.09
C THR A 141 16.95 -5.66 -11.04
N LEU A 142 16.09 -6.59 -11.46
CA LEU A 142 15.61 -7.70 -10.63
C LEU A 142 16.17 -9.01 -11.16
N TYR A 143 16.88 -9.76 -10.31
CA TYR A 143 17.33 -11.11 -10.65
C TYR A 143 16.11 -12.04 -10.79
N GLY A 144 16.12 -12.95 -11.76
CA GLY A 144 15.00 -13.87 -12.00
C GLY A 144 13.91 -13.32 -12.94
N LEU A 145 13.87 -12.01 -13.18
CA LEU A 145 12.81 -11.39 -13.99
C LEU A 145 12.85 -11.87 -15.46
N TYR A 146 14.05 -12.06 -16.01
CA TYR A 146 14.20 -12.60 -17.36
C TYR A 146 13.71 -14.06 -17.41
N GLU A 147 14.14 -14.87 -16.46
CA GLU A 147 13.81 -16.30 -16.33
C GLU A 147 12.31 -16.52 -16.16
N MET A 148 11.68 -15.73 -15.29
CA MET A 148 10.22 -15.70 -15.13
C MET A 148 9.52 -15.44 -16.48
N ARG A 149 9.95 -14.44 -17.24
CA ARG A 149 9.37 -14.15 -18.57
C ARG A 149 9.59 -15.29 -19.56
N GLN A 150 10.76 -15.94 -19.51
CA GLN A 150 11.05 -17.09 -20.38
C GLN A 150 10.24 -18.34 -20.05
N SER A 151 9.70 -18.45 -18.82
CA SER A 151 8.80 -19.55 -18.47
C SER A 151 7.51 -19.57 -19.30
N ARG A 152 7.11 -18.40 -19.86
CA ARG A 152 5.87 -18.18 -20.64
C ARG A 152 4.58 -18.57 -19.89
N GLN A 153 4.66 -18.75 -18.58
CA GLN A 153 3.50 -18.98 -17.74
C GLN A 153 2.81 -17.65 -17.44
N LYS A 154 1.49 -17.69 -17.30
CA LYS A 154 0.73 -16.56 -16.78
C LYS A 154 0.76 -16.64 -15.26
N PHE A 155 1.12 -15.54 -14.62
CA PHE A 155 1.13 -15.42 -13.17
C PHE A 155 0.17 -14.32 -12.75
N ASP A 156 -0.57 -14.58 -11.67
CA ASP A 156 -1.44 -13.57 -11.07
C ASP A 156 -0.63 -12.61 -10.18
N ASN A 157 0.52 -13.07 -9.67
CA ASN A 157 1.42 -12.30 -8.83
C ASN A 157 2.91 -12.58 -9.09
N ILE A 158 3.77 -11.69 -8.58
CA ILE A 158 5.22 -11.88 -8.52
C ILE A 158 5.66 -11.87 -7.07
N LEU A 159 6.49 -12.85 -6.70
CA LEU A 159 7.14 -12.97 -5.40
C LEU A 159 8.48 -12.22 -5.44
N VAL A 160 8.65 -11.24 -4.56
CA VAL A 160 9.91 -10.52 -4.39
C VAL A 160 10.60 -11.06 -3.14
N VAL A 161 11.77 -11.68 -3.32
CA VAL A 161 12.62 -12.24 -2.27
C VAL A 161 13.95 -11.49 -2.18
N GLU A 162 14.78 -11.76 -1.18
CA GLU A 162 16.02 -11.01 -0.95
C GLU A 162 17.22 -11.50 -1.78
N GLY A 163 17.31 -12.81 -2.05
CA GLY A 163 18.51 -13.42 -2.62
C GLY A 163 18.30 -14.19 -3.91
N TYR A 164 19.38 -14.33 -4.69
CA TYR A 164 19.39 -15.16 -5.90
C TYR A 164 19.18 -16.63 -5.59
N MET A 165 19.70 -17.10 -4.45
CA MET A 165 19.51 -18.47 -3.98
C MET A 165 18.03 -18.78 -3.77
N ASP A 166 17.28 -17.83 -3.22
CA ASP A 166 15.84 -17.97 -2.97
C ASP A 166 15.07 -18.12 -4.28
N VAL A 167 15.36 -17.26 -5.26
CA VAL A 167 14.76 -17.36 -6.60
C VAL A 167 15.07 -18.70 -7.26
N VAL A 168 16.32 -19.15 -7.20
CA VAL A 168 16.74 -20.41 -7.82
C VAL A 168 16.15 -21.62 -7.10
N ALA A 169 16.05 -21.58 -5.77
CA ALA A 169 15.41 -22.62 -4.96
C ALA A 169 13.91 -22.69 -5.25
N LEU A 170 13.21 -21.57 -5.26
CA LEU A 170 11.79 -21.53 -5.63
C LEU A 170 11.56 -22.08 -7.04
N ALA A 171 12.41 -21.72 -8.02
CA ALA A 171 12.32 -22.25 -9.37
C ALA A 171 12.55 -23.77 -9.44
N GLN A 172 13.45 -24.32 -8.61
CA GLN A 172 13.66 -25.76 -8.48
C GLN A 172 12.41 -26.50 -8.00
N PHE A 173 11.57 -25.85 -7.19
CA PHE A 173 10.28 -26.38 -6.73
C PHE A 173 9.10 -26.02 -7.64
N GLY A 174 9.36 -25.42 -8.81
CA GLY A 174 8.33 -25.07 -9.79
C GLY A 174 7.68 -23.70 -9.58
N ILE A 175 8.11 -22.93 -8.58
CA ILE A 175 7.65 -21.55 -8.36
C ILE A 175 8.48 -20.62 -9.25
N ARG A 176 7.92 -20.27 -10.42
CA ARG A 176 8.63 -19.57 -11.50
C ARG A 176 8.40 -18.06 -11.55
N ASN A 177 7.63 -17.51 -10.62
CA ASN A 177 7.30 -16.09 -10.48
C ASN A 177 8.07 -15.37 -9.37
N ALA A 178 9.24 -15.90 -8.98
CA ALA A 178 10.09 -15.27 -7.99
C ALA A 178 11.16 -14.38 -8.63
N VAL A 179 11.41 -13.22 -8.04
CA VAL A 179 12.48 -12.30 -8.40
C VAL A 179 13.17 -11.75 -7.15
N ALA A 180 14.42 -11.27 -7.27
CA ALA A 180 15.16 -10.72 -6.14
C ALA A 180 15.76 -9.34 -6.42
N THR A 181 15.82 -8.51 -5.38
CA THR A 181 16.66 -7.30 -5.37
C THR A 181 18.13 -7.69 -5.19
N LEU A 182 19.05 -6.81 -5.60
CA LEU A 182 20.47 -7.16 -5.75
C LEU A 182 21.33 -6.62 -4.59
N GLY A 183 20.93 -6.95 -3.36
CA GLY A 183 21.56 -6.42 -2.14
C GLY A 183 21.29 -4.93 -1.94
N THR A 184 20.12 -4.48 -2.37
CA THR A 184 19.63 -3.10 -2.22
C THR A 184 18.18 -3.13 -1.77
N ALA A 185 17.75 -2.09 -1.06
CA ALA A 185 16.33 -1.91 -0.80
C ALA A 185 15.54 -1.79 -2.11
N THR A 186 14.27 -2.19 -2.07
CA THR A 186 13.30 -1.94 -3.14
C THR A 186 13.26 -0.45 -3.48
N THR A 187 12.98 -0.15 -4.75
CA THR A 187 12.90 1.20 -5.32
C THR A 187 11.56 1.35 -6.05
N VAL A 188 11.20 2.58 -6.43
CA VAL A 188 10.01 2.84 -7.25
C VAL A 188 10.14 2.18 -8.62
N GLU A 189 11.33 2.24 -9.22
CA GLU A 189 11.58 1.65 -10.54
C GLU A 189 11.40 0.12 -10.53
N HIS A 190 11.76 -0.55 -9.43
CA HIS A 190 11.44 -1.96 -9.24
C HIS A 190 9.93 -2.22 -9.23
N LEU A 191 9.17 -1.45 -8.45
CA LEU A 191 7.72 -1.58 -8.39
C LEU A 191 7.06 -1.31 -9.75
N GLU A 192 7.51 -0.29 -10.48
CA GLU A 192 7.01 -0.01 -11.83
C GLU A 192 7.29 -1.13 -12.82
N LEU A 193 8.46 -1.78 -12.71
CA LEU A 193 8.79 -2.94 -13.54
C LEU A 193 7.90 -4.13 -13.21
N LEU A 194 7.63 -4.36 -11.92
CA LEU A 194 6.77 -5.43 -11.43
C LEU A 194 5.30 -5.22 -11.85
N PHE A 195 4.75 -4.02 -11.64
CA PHE A 195 3.38 -3.68 -12.03
C PHE A 195 3.14 -3.62 -13.54
N ARG A 196 4.20 -3.62 -14.35
CA ARG A 196 4.10 -3.84 -15.80
C ARG A 196 3.89 -5.31 -16.18
N GLN A 197 4.14 -6.25 -15.26
CA GLN A 197 3.99 -7.69 -15.50
C GLN A 197 2.71 -8.25 -14.88
N VAL A 198 2.37 -7.82 -13.66
CA VAL A 198 1.27 -8.34 -12.85
C VAL A 198 0.60 -7.21 -12.07
N ASN A 199 -0.62 -7.45 -11.59
CA ASN A 199 -1.31 -6.50 -10.71
C ASN A 199 -0.97 -6.72 -9.23
N GLU A 200 -0.60 -7.94 -8.82
CA GLU A 200 -0.26 -8.24 -7.43
C GLU A 200 1.25 -8.51 -7.23
N VAL A 201 1.86 -7.82 -6.27
CA VAL A 201 3.25 -8.05 -5.84
C VAL A 201 3.26 -8.56 -4.41
N VAL A 202 3.94 -9.67 -4.16
CA VAL A 202 4.06 -10.25 -2.82
C VAL A 202 5.52 -10.15 -2.39
N PHE A 203 5.82 -9.29 -1.42
CA PHE A 203 7.14 -9.25 -0.81
C PHE A 203 7.26 -10.36 0.22
N CYS A 204 8.28 -11.20 0.09
CA CYS A 204 8.60 -12.26 1.02
C CYS A 204 9.89 -11.90 1.76
N PHE A 205 9.76 -11.61 3.05
CA PHE A 205 10.86 -11.24 3.93
C PHE A 205 11.16 -12.36 4.92
N ASP A 206 12.43 -12.45 5.31
CA ASP A 206 12.87 -13.28 6.42
C ASP A 206 12.20 -12.81 7.72
N GLY A 207 11.98 -13.73 8.66
CA GLY A 207 11.25 -13.49 9.91
C GLY A 207 11.96 -12.63 10.94
N ASP A 208 12.87 -11.74 10.55
CA ASP A 208 13.70 -10.95 11.43
C ASP A 208 13.36 -9.44 11.42
N ASN A 209 14.01 -8.69 12.32
CA ASN A 209 13.82 -7.23 12.42
C ASN A 209 14.31 -6.46 11.19
N ALA A 210 15.24 -7.01 10.40
CA ALA A 210 15.70 -6.37 9.17
C ALA A 210 14.63 -6.49 8.08
N GLY A 211 13.99 -7.66 7.97
CA GLY A 211 12.84 -7.93 7.11
C GLY A 211 11.67 -6.99 7.38
N LEU A 212 11.32 -6.75 8.65
CA LEU A 212 10.27 -5.78 9.00
C LEU A 212 10.59 -4.34 8.55
N LYS A 213 11.84 -3.89 8.70
CA LYS A 213 12.26 -2.57 8.23
C LYS A 213 12.22 -2.46 6.71
N ALA A 214 12.65 -3.51 6.02
CA ALA A 214 12.60 -3.59 4.56
C ALA A 214 11.15 -3.59 4.06
N ALA A 215 10.25 -4.32 4.74
CA ALA A 215 8.82 -4.34 4.44
C ALA A 215 8.18 -2.95 4.60
N TRP A 216 8.49 -2.23 5.68
CA TRP A 216 7.96 -0.89 5.88
C TRP A 216 8.42 0.08 4.78
N LYS A 217 9.69 -0.01 4.38
CA LYS A 217 10.21 0.78 3.26
C LYS A 217 9.54 0.42 1.93
N ALA A 218 9.27 -0.86 1.68
CA ALA A 218 8.54 -1.29 0.49
C ALA A 218 7.08 -0.79 0.51
N LEU A 219 6.43 -0.78 1.69
CA LEU A 219 5.11 -0.18 1.88
C LEU A 219 5.12 1.31 1.54
N ASP A 220 6.06 2.09 2.06
CA ASP A 220 6.16 3.54 1.81
C ASP A 220 6.27 3.85 0.31
N LEU A 221 7.02 3.03 -0.43
CA LEU A 221 7.19 3.18 -1.88
C LEU A 221 5.97 2.70 -2.67
N ALA A 222 5.31 1.63 -2.21
CA ALA A 222 4.18 1.03 -2.89
C ALA A 222 2.89 1.82 -2.72
N LEU A 223 2.70 2.46 -1.56
CA LEU A 223 1.45 3.09 -1.18
C LEU A 223 0.94 4.16 -2.17
N PRO A 224 1.79 5.08 -2.68
CA PRO A 224 1.37 6.04 -3.71
C PRO A 224 1.05 5.40 -5.06
N MET A 225 1.49 4.16 -5.29
CA MET A 225 1.30 3.44 -6.54
C MET A 225 0.02 2.58 -6.55
N MET A 226 -0.71 2.51 -5.43
CA MET A 226 -1.91 1.68 -5.23
C MET A 226 -3.12 2.29 -5.94
N GLU A 227 -3.15 2.12 -7.26
CA GLU A 227 -4.23 2.55 -8.13
C GLU A 227 -4.82 1.38 -8.90
N LYS A 228 -6.09 1.51 -9.30
CA LYS A 228 -6.82 0.51 -10.10
C LYS A 228 -6.81 -0.86 -9.40
N GLU A 229 -6.35 -1.90 -10.09
CA GLU A 229 -6.30 -3.28 -9.61
C GLU A 229 -4.96 -3.64 -8.94
N ARG A 230 -4.05 -2.68 -8.76
CA ARG A 230 -2.74 -2.97 -8.14
C ARG A 230 -2.90 -3.36 -6.68
N SER A 231 -2.16 -4.38 -6.28
CA SER A 231 -2.12 -4.89 -4.91
C SER A 231 -0.70 -5.22 -4.50
N VAL A 232 -0.41 -4.99 -3.22
CA VAL A 232 0.83 -5.43 -2.57
C VAL A 232 0.49 -6.22 -1.33
N LYS A 233 1.22 -7.33 -1.13
CA LYS A 233 1.16 -8.14 0.08
C LYS A 233 2.54 -8.33 0.69
N PHE A 234 2.55 -8.59 1.99
CA PHE A 234 3.73 -8.82 2.81
C PHE A 234 3.65 -10.20 3.46
N LEU A 235 4.57 -11.06 3.05
CA LEU A 235 4.75 -12.40 3.58
C LEU A 235 5.97 -12.41 4.50
N PHE A 236 5.74 -12.64 5.79
CA PHE A 236 6.82 -12.81 6.77
C PHE A 236 7.01 -14.29 7.07
N LEU A 237 8.20 -14.82 6.80
CA LEU A 237 8.55 -16.19 7.14
C LEU A 237 8.77 -16.36 8.65
N PRO A 238 8.70 -17.60 9.19
CA PRO A 238 9.06 -17.84 10.58
C PRO A 238 10.51 -17.42 10.86
N GLU A 239 10.80 -17.11 12.12
CA GLU A 239 12.16 -16.73 12.54
C GLU A 239 13.17 -17.84 12.18
N GLY A 240 14.27 -17.45 11.53
CA GLY A 240 15.32 -18.37 11.07
C GLY A 240 15.03 -19.11 9.75
N GLU A 241 13.88 -18.88 9.12
CA GLU A 241 13.57 -19.42 7.79
C GLU A 241 13.82 -18.40 6.68
N ASP A 242 14.33 -18.89 5.55
CA ASP A 242 14.42 -18.18 4.27
C ASP A 242 13.51 -18.86 3.24
N PRO A 243 13.24 -18.26 2.06
CA PRO A 243 12.40 -18.90 1.06
C PRO A 243 12.93 -20.26 0.59
N ASP A 244 14.25 -20.48 0.57
CA ASP A 244 14.90 -21.76 0.25
C ASP A 244 14.55 -22.85 1.28
N SER A 245 14.68 -22.57 2.58
CA SER A 245 14.36 -23.52 3.65
C SER A 245 12.85 -23.76 3.75
N MET A 246 12.05 -22.72 3.58
CA MET A 246 10.59 -22.80 3.69
C MET A 246 9.98 -23.64 2.55
N VAL A 247 10.38 -23.39 1.30
CA VAL A 247 9.82 -24.15 0.15
C VAL A 247 10.18 -25.63 0.20
N ARG A 248 11.32 -26.00 0.79
CA ARG A 248 11.70 -27.41 0.99
C ARG A 248 10.81 -28.12 2.00
N LYS A 249 10.29 -27.40 3.00
CA LYS A 249 9.39 -27.95 4.02
C LYS A 249 7.95 -28.04 3.49
N ASP A 250 7.47 -26.96 2.88
CA ASP A 250 6.07 -26.82 2.48
C ASP A 250 5.76 -27.39 1.08
N GLY A 251 6.80 -27.54 0.26
CA GLY A 251 6.66 -27.77 -1.16
C GLY A 251 5.99 -26.60 -1.89
N MET A 252 5.74 -26.79 -3.18
CA MET A 252 5.15 -25.76 -4.04
C MET A 252 3.78 -25.28 -3.56
N ASN A 253 2.90 -26.23 -3.23
CA ASN A 253 1.50 -25.93 -2.88
C ASN A 253 1.41 -25.21 -1.53
N GLY A 254 2.17 -25.64 -0.53
CA GLY A 254 2.19 -25.01 0.79
C GLY A 254 2.75 -23.59 0.72
N PHE A 255 3.86 -23.40 -0.02
CA PHE A 255 4.44 -22.07 -0.19
C PHE A 255 3.49 -21.11 -0.93
N ASN A 256 2.83 -21.57 -2.00
CA ASN A 256 1.82 -20.78 -2.71
C ASN A 256 0.61 -20.44 -1.83
N GLN A 257 0.17 -21.36 -0.97
CA GLN A 257 -0.89 -21.08 -0.01
C GLN A 257 -0.46 -20.02 1.01
N ARG A 258 0.77 -20.11 1.50
CA ARG A 258 1.37 -19.11 2.40
C ARG A 258 1.45 -17.73 1.73
N ALA A 259 1.84 -17.66 0.46
CA ALA A 259 1.83 -16.42 -0.31
C ALA A 259 0.42 -15.82 -0.49
N ARG A 260 -0.61 -16.67 -0.67
CA ARG A 260 -2.01 -16.22 -0.75
C ARG A 260 -2.52 -15.63 0.56
N SER A 261 -2.09 -16.19 1.69
CA SER A 261 -2.43 -15.75 3.04
C SER A 261 -1.53 -14.61 3.56
N ALA A 262 -0.66 -14.04 2.71
CA ALA A 262 0.17 -12.90 3.07
C ALA A 262 -0.69 -11.67 3.41
N LEU A 263 -0.21 -10.84 4.34
CA LEU A 263 -0.91 -9.64 4.78
C LEU A 263 -1.03 -8.67 3.61
N SER A 264 -2.24 -8.16 3.35
CA SER A 264 -2.40 -7.04 2.42
C SER A 264 -1.67 -5.80 2.92
N LEU A 265 -1.38 -4.87 2.00
CA LEU A 265 -0.70 -3.61 2.34
C LEU A 265 -1.44 -2.85 3.45
N SER A 266 -2.77 -2.78 3.39
CA SER A 266 -3.58 -2.10 4.40
C SER A 266 -3.53 -2.82 5.75
N GLU A 267 -3.63 -4.15 5.78
CA GLU A 267 -3.50 -4.92 7.03
C GLU A 267 -2.12 -4.74 7.67
N PHE A 268 -1.05 -4.84 6.88
CA PHE A 268 0.31 -4.62 7.35
C PHE A 268 0.51 -3.20 7.89
N LEU A 269 -0.02 -2.19 7.18
CA LEU A 269 0.00 -0.79 7.65
C LEU A 269 -0.71 -0.67 9.01
N MET A 270 -1.96 -1.10 9.11
CA MET A 270 -2.77 -0.91 10.30
C MET A 270 -2.18 -1.64 11.52
N GLN A 271 -1.79 -2.91 11.34
CA GLN A 271 -1.16 -3.69 12.41
C GLN A 271 0.17 -3.08 12.85
N GLY A 272 1.00 -2.65 11.89
CA GLY A 272 2.28 -2.01 12.18
C GLY A 272 2.15 -0.68 12.91
N LEU A 273 1.13 0.12 12.60
CA LEU A 273 0.85 1.37 13.31
C LEU A 273 0.29 1.12 14.72
N GLN A 274 -0.58 0.13 14.90
CA GLN A 274 -1.08 -0.27 16.23
C GLN A 274 0.07 -0.70 17.15
N GLY A 275 1.04 -1.45 16.62
CA GLY A 275 2.22 -1.87 17.38
C GLY A 275 3.15 -0.72 17.82
N ARG A 276 2.97 0.50 17.30
CA ARG A 276 3.75 1.69 17.68
C ARG A 276 3.08 2.57 18.72
N LEU A 277 1.85 2.25 19.14
CA LEU A 277 1.11 3.06 20.09
C LEU A 277 1.70 2.94 21.50
N ALA A 278 1.77 4.06 22.22
CA ALA A 278 2.15 4.07 23.63
C ALA A 278 0.95 3.76 24.55
N PHE A 279 -0.26 3.98 24.06
CA PHE A 279 -1.52 3.75 24.78
C PHE A 279 -2.40 2.75 24.02
N PRO A 280 -3.25 1.97 24.71
CA PRO A 280 -4.20 1.09 24.07
C PRO A 280 -5.10 1.82 23.06
N LEU A 281 -5.39 1.19 21.92
CA LEU A 281 -6.21 1.79 20.85
C LEU A 281 -7.61 2.21 21.31
N ASN A 282 -8.15 1.61 22.38
CA ASN A 282 -9.45 1.98 22.93
C ASN A 282 -9.41 3.20 23.88
N SER A 283 -8.23 3.74 24.21
CA SER A 283 -8.08 4.96 25.00
C SER A 283 -8.23 6.21 24.12
N ILE A 284 -8.49 7.37 24.74
CA ILE A 284 -8.56 8.65 24.01
C ILE A 284 -7.20 8.96 23.36
N GLU A 285 -6.11 8.81 24.13
CA GLU A 285 -4.73 9.04 23.70
C GLU A 285 -4.32 8.05 22.61
N GLY A 286 -4.66 6.77 22.73
CA GLY A 286 -4.34 5.75 21.74
C GLY A 286 -5.03 6.00 20.39
N ARG A 287 -6.32 6.38 20.42
CA ARG A 287 -7.04 6.79 19.19
C ARG A 287 -6.43 8.03 18.55
N GLN A 288 -6.11 9.06 19.34
CA GLN A 288 -5.46 10.27 18.84
C GLN A 288 -4.10 9.95 18.20
N GLN A 289 -3.28 9.15 18.89
CA GLN A 289 -1.97 8.72 18.39
C GLN A 289 -2.11 7.93 17.07
N PHE A 290 -3.06 7.00 17.00
CA PHE A 290 -3.27 6.19 15.80
C PHE A 290 -3.65 7.03 14.59
N VAL A 291 -4.59 7.97 14.74
CA VAL A 291 -4.95 8.92 13.67
C VAL A 291 -3.73 9.73 13.23
N SER A 292 -2.97 10.29 14.19
CA SER A 292 -1.77 11.08 13.90
C SER A 292 -0.68 10.27 13.17
N LEU A 293 -0.48 9.01 13.56
CA LEU A 293 0.48 8.11 12.92
C LEU A 293 0.04 7.66 11.52
N ALA A 294 -1.26 7.47 11.29
CA ALA A 294 -1.80 7.01 10.01
C ALA A 294 -1.89 8.13 8.96
N GLU A 295 -2.05 9.38 9.40
CA GLU A 295 -2.20 10.57 8.52
C GLU A 295 -1.21 10.63 7.35
N PRO A 296 0.12 10.55 7.53
CA PRO A 296 1.06 10.66 6.41
C PRO A 296 0.89 9.54 5.36
N TYR A 297 0.50 8.34 5.79
CA TYR A 297 0.28 7.20 4.89
C TYR A 297 -1.01 7.40 4.08
N VAL A 298 -2.09 7.80 4.74
CA VAL A 298 -3.36 8.13 4.06
C VAL A 298 -3.15 9.26 3.05
N GLN A 299 -2.40 10.31 3.41
CA GLN A 299 -2.08 11.42 2.52
C GLN A 299 -1.21 11.01 1.32
N SER A 300 -0.33 10.01 1.49
CA SER A 300 0.52 9.49 0.42
C SER A 300 -0.24 8.65 -0.62
N ALA A 301 -1.38 8.06 -0.23
CA ALA A 301 -2.23 7.28 -1.13
C ALA A 301 -3.04 8.18 -2.07
N HIS A 302 -3.53 7.61 -3.16
CA HIS A 302 -4.26 8.34 -4.21
C HIS A 302 -5.58 7.65 -4.59
N GLY A 303 -6.47 8.42 -5.20
CA GLY A 303 -7.74 7.93 -5.73
C GLY A 303 -8.63 7.25 -4.68
N LEU A 304 -9.36 6.21 -5.09
CA LEU A 304 -10.26 5.46 -4.21
C LEU A 304 -9.54 4.85 -3.00
N TYR A 305 -8.29 4.41 -3.18
CA TYR A 305 -7.53 3.73 -2.13
C TYR A 305 -7.27 4.64 -0.92
N GLN A 306 -7.05 5.94 -1.15
CA GLN A 306 -6.93 6.93 -0.07
C GLN A 306 -8.18 6.98 0.82
N PHE A 307 -9.38 6.97 0.24
CA PHE A 307 -10.65 6.99 1.00
C PHE A 307 -10.86 5.70 1.79
N LEU A 308 -10.59 4.55 1.16
CA LEU A 308 -10.72 3.25 1.82
C LEU A 308 -9.73 3.11 2.99
N LEU A 309 -8.53 3.70 2.89
CA LEU A 309 -7.61 3.76 4.02
C LEU A 309 -8.12 4.67 5.15
N ALA A 310 -8.65 5.85 4.81
CA ALA A 310 -9.25 6.76 5.80
C ALA A 310 -10.43 6.10 6.53
N GLU A 311 -11.30 5.40 5.80
CA GLU A 311 -12.39 4.59 6.35
C GLU A 311 -11.87 3.47 7.25
N GLY A 312 -10.84 2.74 6.82
CA GLY A 312 -10.17 1.73 7.65
C GLY A 312 -9.64 2.29 8.96
N VAL A 313 -9.01 3.47 8.94
CA VAL A 313 -8.57 4.17 10.16
C VAL A 313 -9.78 4.53 11.04
N ALA A 314 -10.82 5.12 10.44
CA ALA A 314 -12.02 5.56 11.15
C ALA A 314 -12.73 4.42 11.89
N ASN A 315 -12.84 3.25 11.23
CA ASN A 315 -13.39 2.04 11.82
C ASN A 315 -12.56 1.55 13.02
N LEU A 316 -11.22 1.57 12.91
CA LEU A 316 -10.33 1.14 14.00
C LEU A 316 -10.41 2.02 15.24
N VAL A 317 -10.66 3.33 15.08
CA VAL A 317 -10.78 4.28 16.21
C VAL A 317 -12.23 4.59 16.60
N ASN A 318 -13.20 3.93 15.98
CA ASN A 318 -14.63 4.16 16.17
C ASN A 318 -15.01 5.64 16.05
N LEU A 319 -14.64 6.25 14.92
CA LEU A 319 -15.02 7.62 14.55
C LEU A 319 -15.74 7.63 13.19
N PRO A 320 -16.61 8.60 12.92
CA PRO A 320 -17.16 8.79 11.58
C PRO A 320 -16.06 9.08 10.55
N THR A 321 -16.12 8.44 9.37
CA THR A 321 -15.12 8.57 8.29
C THR A 321 -14.85 10.04 7.91
N TRP A 322 -15.90 10.84 7.74
CA TRP A 322 -15.78 12.27 7.38
C TRP A 322 -14.93 13.07 8.39
N ARG A 323 -14.93 12.69 9.68
CA ARG A 323 -14.15 13.37 10.71
C ARG A 323 -12.67 13.06 10.57
N VAL A 324 -12.35 11.80 10.26
CA VAL A 324 -10.97 11.37 9.99
C VAL A 324 -10.47 11.96 8.68
N GLU A 325 -11.29 11.95 7.62
CA GLU A 325 -10.97 12.59 6.35
C GLU A 325 -10.65 14.08 6.53
N LYS A 326 -11.50 14.79 7.27
CA LYS A 326 -11.29 16.22 7.57
C LYS A 326 -10.01 16.45 8.37
N GLN A 327 -9.74 15.61 9.38
CA GLN A 327 -8.53 15.71 10.19
C GLN A 327 -7.27 15.49 9.35
N MET A 328 -7.31 14.53 8.42
CA MET A 328 -6.18 14.17 7.56
C MET A 328 -6.12 14.98 6.26
N ASN A 329 -7.01 15.96 6.06
CA ASN A 329 -7.13 16.75 4.85
C ASN A 329 -7.28 15.90 3.56
N VAL A 330 -7.99 14.78 3.67
CA VAL A 330 -8.32 13.90 2.55
C VAL A 330 -9.42 14.55 1.73
N LYS A 331 -9.13 14.83 0.46
CA LYS A 331 -10.07 15.44 -0.47
C LYS A 331 -10.99 14.35 -1.03
N SER A 332 -11.96 13.90 -0.25
CA SER A 332 -13.04 13.08 -0.78
C SER A 332 -13.71 13.80 -1.94
N GLY A 333 -14.06 13.06 -2.99
CA GLY A 333 -14.72 13.57 -4.19
C GLY A 333 -16.06 14.28 -3.93
N PHE A 334 -16.49 14.36 -2.67
CA PHE A 334 -17.27 15.47 -2.17
C PHE A 334 -16.43 16.75 -2.27
N ALA A 335 -16.45 17.38 -3.44
CA ALA A 335 -15.83 18.68 -3.63
C ALA A 335 -16.21 19.60 -2.46
N PRO A 336 -15.24 20.29 -1.80
CA PRO A 336 -15.60 21.47 -1.06
C PRO A 336 -16.27 22.39 -2.08
N PHE A 337 -17.53 22.78 -1.85
CA PHE A 337 -18.06 23.93 -2.58
C PHE A 337 -17.11 25.08 -2.32
N LYS A 338 -16.29 25.38 -3.32
CA LYS A 338 -15.44 26.56 -3.34
C LYS A 338 -16.38 27.74 -3.19
N THR A 339 -16.29 28.39 -2.04
CA THR A 339 -16.69 29.77 -1.89
C THR A 339 -15.85 30.58 -2.86
N ASP A 340 -16.40 30.92 -4.02
CA ASP A 340 -15.87 31.98 -4.86
C ASP A 340 -16.10 33.32 -4.13
N ASN A 341 -15.31 33.56 -3.09
CA ASN A 341 -15.08 34.88 -2.55
C ASN A 341 -14.16 35.62 -3.54
N LYS A 342 -14.73 36.05 -4.67
CA LYS A 342 -14.19 37.21 -5.38
C LYS A 342 -14.45 38.42 -4.51
N SER A 343 -13.36 38.98 -4.01
CA SER A 343 -13.30 40.22 -3.25
C SER A 343 -14.18 41.30 -3.90
N PHE A 344 -15.31 41.60 -3.29
CA PHE A 344 -15.92 42.92 -3.43
C PHE A 344 -15.49 43.78 -2.26
N ASN A 345 -15.08 44.98 -2.64
CA ASN A 345 -14.40 45.95 -1.82
C ASN A 345 -15.14 46.28 -0.51
N LYS A 346 -14.30 46.47 0.49
CA LYS A 346 -14.59 47.03 1.81
C LYS A 346 -15.25 48.41 1.66
N GLN A 347 -16.56 48.49 1.88
CA GLN A 347 -17.19 49.71 2.39
C GLN A 347 -18.02 49.35 3.61
N LYS A 348 -17.72 50.07 4.69
CA LYS A 348 -18.44 50.07 5.97
C LYS A 348 -19.93 50.21 5.73
N ASN A 349 -20.73 49.36 6.37
CA ASN A 349 -21.90 49.83 7.09
C ASN A 349 -22.33 48.81 8.16
N GLU A 350 -22.79 49.40 9.26
CA GLU A 350 -23.27 48.79 10.49
C GLU A 350 -24.56 48.00 10.27
N GLY A 351 -24.78 46.97 11.08
CA GLY A 351 -26.10 46.43 11.36
C GLY A 351 -26.37 45.01 10.87
N VAL A 352 -26.78 44.17 11.83
CA VAL A 352 -27.37 42.82 11.73
C VAL A 352 -26.37 41.65 11.65
N GLU A 353 -26.10 41.10 12.83
CA GLU A 353 -25.56 39.74 13.03
C GLU A 353 -26.54 38.72 12.43
N VAL A 354 -26.16 38.09 11.31
CA VAL A 354 -26.90 36.94 10.78
C VAL A 354 -26.32 35.67 11.41
N SER A 355 -27.03 35.11 12.38
CA SER A 355 -26.64 33.91 13.10
C SER A 355 -26.80 32.67 12.21
N LYS A 356 -25.72 31.89 12.08
CA LYS A 356 -25.76 30.56 11.45
C LYS A 356 -26.66 29.65 12.31
N ILE A 357 -27.61 28.93 11.71
CA ILE A 357 -28.37 27.89 12.45
C ILE A 357 -27.39 26.81 12.92
N VAL A 358 -27.23 26.68 14.24
CA VAL A 358 -26.13 25.91 14.82
C VAL A 358 -26.53 24.47 15.16
N THR A 359 -27.79 24.24 15.55
CA THR A 359 -28.17 22.99 16.22
C THR A 359 -28.82 21.98 15.28
N LEU A 360 -28.58 20.70 15.57
CA LEU A 360 -29.11 19.57 14.81
C LEU A 360 -30.65 19.57 14.73
N PRO A 361 -31.41 19.87 15.81
CA PRO A 361 -32.87 19.87 15.74
C PRO A 361 -33.43 20.96 14.82
N LEU A 362 -32.83 22.16 14.81
CA LEU A 362 -33.25 23.24 13.92
C LEU A 362 -32.90 22.96 12.46
N LYS A 363 -31.79 22.25 12.20
CA LYS A 363 -31.48 21.72 10.85
C LYS A 363 -32.53 20.72 10.38
N MET A 364 -32.94 19.79 11.25
CA MET A 364 -34.01 18.83 10.93
C MET A 364 -35.35 19.55 10.68
N LEU A 365 -35.71 20.51 11.53
CA LEU A 365 -36.92 21.32 11.37
C LEU A 365 -36.95 22.01 10.00
N ARG A 366 -35.83 22.61 9.58
CA ARG A 366 -35.68 23.25 8.28
C ARG A 366 -35.89 22.30 7.10
N LEU A 367 -35.42 21.07 7.20
CA LEU A 367 -35.62 20.04 6.16
C LEU A 367 -37.09 19.62 6.09
N LEU A 368 -37.73 19.41 7.24
CA LEU A 368 -39.15 19.08 7.31
C LEU A 368 -40.07 20.22 6.84
N MET A 369 -39.63 21.48 6.88
CA MET A 369 -40.36 22.57 6.23
C MET A 369 -40.39 22.44 4.70
N LYS A 370 -39.37 21.83 4.08
CA LYS A 370 -39.32 21.59 2.63
C LYS A 370 -40.00 20.28 2.24
N ARG A 371 -39.87 19.23 3.07
CA ARG A 371 -40.46 17.91 2.84
C ARG A 371 -41.23 17.44 4.08
N PRO A 372 -42.42 18.01 4.34
CA PRO A 372 -43.13 17.77 5.60
C PRO A 372 -43.67 16.34 5.73
N ALA A 373 -43.97 15.66 4.63
CA ALA A 373 -44.39 14.26 4.62
C ALA A 373 -43.34 13.32 5.23
N TRP A 374 -42.05 13.69 5.21
CA TRP A 374 -41.00 12.88 5.81
C TRP A 374 -41.07 12.86 7.33
N SER A 375 -41.88 13.71 7.96
CA SER A 375 -42.13 13.63 9.40
C SER A 375 -42.86 12.34 9.79
N GLU A 376 -43.46 11.61 8.85
CA GLU A 376 -44.16 10.33 9.09
C GLU A 376 -43.25 9.23 9.63
N ILE A 377 -41.95 9.26 9.30
CA ILE A 377 -41.01 8.22 9.70
C ILE A 377 -40.74 8.19 11.21
N PHE A 378 -41.02 9.29 11.92
CA PHE A 378 -40.73 9.41 13.34
C PHE A 378 -41.84 8.73 14.14
N ALA A 379 -41.48 7.66 14.86
CA ALA A 379 -42.40 6.96 15.75
C ALA A 379 -42.97 7.90 16.84
N LYS A 380 -44.19 7.61 17.30
CA LYS A 380 -44.89 8.48 18.27
C LYS A 380 -44.11 8.60 19.58
N GLU A 381 -43.43 7.55 19.97
CA GLU A 381 -42.57 7.44 21.15
C GLU A 381 -41.39 8.40 21.02
N PHE A 382 -40.69 8.40 19.87
CA PHE A 382 -39.60 9.33 19.58
C PHE A 382 -40.04 10.80 19.69
N VAL A 383 -41.19 11.11 19.09
CA VAL A 383 -41.73 12.47 19.10
C VAL A 383 -42.10 12.89 20.52
N GLN A 384 -42.59 11.97 21.36
CA GLN A 384 -42.85 12.24 22.77
C GLN A 384 -41.56 12.51 23.56
N ASP A 385 -40.49 11.77 23.29
CA ASP A 385 -39.21 11.96 23.97
C ASP A 385 -38.56 13.30 23.60
N LEU A 386 -38.65 13.69 22.33
CA LEU A 386 -38.26 15.03 21.88
C LEU A 386 -39.01 16.13 22.62
N VAL A 387 -40.34 16.01 22.74
CA VAL A 387 -41.19 16.99 23.45
C VAL A 387 -40.88 17.05 24.95
N LYS A 388 -40.42 15.95 25.54
CA LYS A 388 -40.02 15.88 26.97
C LYS A 388 -38.55 16.24 27.22
N SER A 389 -37.78 16.54 26.19
CA SER A 389 -36.36 16.88 26.31
C SER A 389 -36.15 18.11 27.18
N SER A 390 -35.06 18.13 27.95
CA SER A 390 -34.61 19.32 28.68
C SER A 390 -34.00 20.38 27.76
N GLU A 391 -33.70 20.02 26.51
CA GLU A 391 -33.06 20.88 25.53
C GLU A 391 -34.11 21.57 24.65
N ARG A 392 -34.09 22.89 24.65
CA ARG A 392 -35.12 23.73 24.02
C ARG A 392 -35.35 23.39 22.54
N ASP A 393 -34.29 23.26 21.75
CA ASP A 393 -34.39 23.00 20.31
C ASP A 393 -34.99 21.62 19.97
N TYR A 394 -34.81 20.63 20.85
CA TYR A 394 -35.41 19.31 20.68
C TYR A 394 -36.91 19.35 20.97
N VAL A 395 -37.34 20.14 21.96
CA VAL A 395 -38.77 20.37 22.24
C VAL A 395 -39.45 21.04 21.05
N ILE A 396 -38.79 22.01 20.42
CA ILE A 396 -39.28 22.68 19.21
C ILE A 396 -39.45 21.69 18.06
N LEU A 397 -38.41 20.88 17.78
CA LEU A 397 -38.48 19.85 16.73
C LEU A 397 -39.59 18.83 17.01
N GLY A 398 -39.70 18.33 18.24
CA GLY A 398 -40.73 17.38 18.63
C GLY A 398 -42.14 17.95 18.48
N GLY A 399 -42.36 19.20 18.92
CA GLY A 399 -43.63 19.91 18.74
C GLY A 399 -43.97 20.11 17.26
N PHE A 400 -42.98 20.44 16.44
CA PHE A 400 -43.15 20.64 15.00
C PHE A 400 -43.52 19.33 14.29
N ILE A 401 -42.78 18.24 14.52
CA ILE A 401 -43.08 16.91 13.97
C ILE A 401 -44.48 16.45 14.39
N LYS A 402 -44.81 16.57 15.68
CA LYS A 402 -46.13 16.22 16.21
C LYS A 402 -47.24 16.99 15.52
N SER A 403 -47.01 18.27 15.23
CA SER A 403 -47.99 19.12 14.56
C SER A 403 -48.18 18.72 13.09
N LEU A 404 -47.08 18.46 12.37
CA LEU A 404 -47.15 17.96 10.99
C LEU A 404 -47.93 16.63 10.90
N GLN A 405 -47.62 15.67 11.77
CA GLN A 405 -48.28 14.36 11.79
C GLN A 405 -49.79 14.43 12.08
N ASN A 406 -50.25 15.43 12.84
CA ASN A 406 -51.66 15.59 13.23
C ASN A 406 -52.48 16.47 12.28
N ASN A 407 -51.84 17.21 11.38
CA ASN A 407 -52.48 18.21 10.53
C ASN A 407 -52.12 18.02 9.05
N GLU A 408 -52.12 16.78 8.56
CA GLU A 408 -51.88 16.43 7.14
C GLU A 408 -50.60 17.04 6.55
N PHE A 409 -49.54 17.15 7.37
CA PHE A 409 -48.25 17.72 6.98
C PHE A 409 -48.29 19.20 6.57
N ASP A 410 -49.29 19.97 7.03
CA ASP A 410 -49.36 21.41 6.77
C ASP A 410 -48.31 22.19 7.58
N VAL A 411 -47.30 22.69 6.86
CA VAL A 411 -46.18 23.45 7.42
C VAL A 411 -46.64 24.77 8.06
N LYS A 412 -47.65 25.45 7.50
CA LYS A 412 -48.13 26.73 8.05
C LYS A 412 -48.84 26.51 9.39
N VAL A 413 -49.67 25.47 9.49
CA VAL A 413 -50.32 25.08 10.75
C VAL A 413 -49.27 24.68 11.78
N ALA A 414 -48.27 23.89 11.39
CA ALA A 414 -47.19 23.49 12.27
C ALA A 414 -46.37 24.67 12.80
N MET A 415 -46.00 25.62 11.92
CA MET A 415 -45.29 26.84 12.32
C MET A 415 -46.14 27.69 13.28
N ASN A 416 -47.42 27.90 13.01
CA ASN A 416 -48.29 28.70 13.88
C ASN A 416 -48.43 28.08 15.28
N ILE A 417 -48.54 26.76 15.38
CA ILE A 417 -48.63 26.07 16.67
C ILE A 417 -47.32 26.21 17.47
N VAL A 418 -46.17 26.04 16.81
CA VAL A 418 -44.85 26.18 17.46
C VAL A 418 -44.57 27.64 17.85
N ALA A 419 -44.96 28.61 17.00
CA ALA A 419 -44.90 30.04 17.30
C ALA A 419 -45.74 30.41 18.54
N ASN A 420 -47.00 29.95 18.58
CA ASN A 420 -47.91 30.19 19.71
C ASN A 420 -47.43 29.53 21.01
N ALA A 421 -46.59 28.49 20.91
CA ALA A 421 -45.94 27.86 22.06
C ALA A 421 -44.70 28.64 22.58
N GLY A 422 -44.37 29.80 21.99
CA GLY A 422 -43.32 30.69 22.46
C GLY A 422 -41.95 30.50 21.81
N TYR A 423 -41.89 29.88 20.62
CA TYR A 423 -40.66 29.56 19.89
C TYR A 423 -40.52 30.35 18.56
N GLN A 424 -41.06 31.57 18.54
CA GLN A 424 -41.07 32.43 17.35
C GLN A 424 -39.67 32.78 16.85
N ALA A 425 -38.73 33.06 17.76
CA ALA A 425 -37.37 33.49 17.41
C ALA A 425 -36.59 32.37 16.69
N GLU A 426 -36.77 31.12 17.10
CA GLU A 426 -36.14 29.95 16.51
C GLU A 426 -36.74 29.62 15.13
N LEU A 427 -38.05 29.83 14.95
CA LEU A 427 -38.69 29.70 13.64
C LEU A 427 -38.23 30.79 12.67
N GLU A 428 -38.12 32.03 13.11
CA GLU A 428 -37.58 33.13 12.30
C GLU A 428 -36.13 32.86 11.90
N LEU A 429 -35.32 32.33 12.82
CA LEU A 429 -33.96 31.91 12.55
C LEU A 429 -33.92 30.82 11.46
N VAL A 430 -34.82 29.83 11.53
CA VAL A 430 -34.93 28.78 10.52
C VAL A 430 -35.36 29.32 9.16
N GLN A 431 -36.33 30.24 9.14
CA GLN A 431 -36.83 30.87 7.91
C GLN A 431 -35.80 31.79 7.24
N GLN A 432 -34.92 32.41 8.01
CA GLN A 432 -33.84 33.27 7.49
C GLN A 432 -32.70 32.47 6.84
N SER A 433 -32.61 31.17 7.08
CA SER A 433 -31.63 30.30 6.44
C SER A 433 -32.24 29.57 5.25
N ASP A 434 -31.87 30.03 4.05
CA ASP A 434 -32.27 29.32 2.84
C ASP A 434 -31.49 28.00 2.67
N ILE A 435 -32.16 26.98 2.14
CA ILE A 435 -31.55 25.72 1.71
C ILE A 435 -32.02 25.37 0.29
N PRO A 436 -31.14 24.79 -0.55
CA PRO A 436 -31.51 24.34 -1.89
C PRO A 436 -32.76 23.47 -1.87
N ASP A 437 -33.72 23.74 -2.75
CA ASP A 437 -34.89 22.90 -2.97
C ASP A 437 -34.58 21.78 -3.98
N ASP A 438 -33.53 21.01 -3.70
CA ASP A 438 -33.06 19.87 -4.49
C ASP A 438 -33.35 18.58 -3.72
N GLU A 439 -34.11 17.66 -4.32
CA GLU A 439 -34.53 16.40 -3.69
C GLU A 439 -33.33 15.57 -3.19
N SER A 440 -32.26 15.50 -3.97
CA SER A 440 -31.07 14.72 -3.64
C SER A 440 -30.32 15.35 -2.46
N PHE A 441 -30.26 16.68 -2.42
CA PHE A 441 -29.67 17.42 -1.31
C PHE A 441 -30.48 17.26 -0.03
N ILE A 442 -31.80 17.47 -0.09
CA ILE A 442 -32.68 17.40 1.07
C ILE A 442 -32.68 15.98 1.64
N GLN A 443 -32.70 14.94 0.79
CA GLN A 443 -32.67 13.53 1.21
C GLN A 443 -31.37 13.19 1.95
N ALA A 444 -30.22 13.54 1.38
CA ALA A 444 -28.92 13.27 2.00
C ALA A 444 -28.76 13.98 3.35
N GLU A 445 -29.13 15.26 3.43
CA GLU A 445 -29.07 16.02 4.69
C GLU A 445 -30.04 15.45 5.74
N PHE A 446 -31.21 14.97 5.32
CA PHE A 446 -32.19 14.36 6.19
C PHE A 446 -31.71 13.02 6.76
N GLU A 447 -31.12 12.15 5.94
CA GLU A 447 -30.49 10.90 6.41
C GLU A 447 -29.43 11.16 7.47
N VAL A 448 -28.51 12.11 7.20
CA VAL A 448 -27.45 12.48 8.13
C VAL A 448 -28.05 13.02 9.44
N CYS A 449 -29.07 13.87 9.35
CA CYS A 449 -29.70 14.44 10.53
C CYS A 449 -30.45 13.38 11.35
N ILE A 450 -31.10 12.41 10.73
CA ILE A 450 -31.78 11.30 11.43
C ILE A 450 -30.78 10.46 12.19
N VAL A 451 -29.69 10.03 11.54
CA VAL A 451 -28.67 9.18 12.18
C VAL A 451 -28.06 9.91 13.37
N ALA A 452 -27.71 11.19 13.20
CA ALA A 452 -27.14 11.99 14.27
C ALA A 452 -28.14 12.22 15.43
N LEU A 453 -29.43 12.43 15.14
CA LEU A 453 -30.46 12.58 16.18
C LEU A 453 -30.63 11.27 16.95
N ALA A 454 -30.68 10.14 16.26
CA ALA A 454 -30.80 8.83 16.89
C ALA A 454 -29.61 8.53 17.80
N THR A 455 -28.37 8.77 17.34
CA THR A 455 -27.16 8.55 18.15
C THR A 455 -27.12 9.44 19.41
N ILE A 456 -27.42 10.74 19.28
CA ILE A 456 -27.37 11.66 20.42
C ILE A 456 -28.47 11.33 21.45
N LEU A 457 -29.63 10.86 21.01
CA LEU A 457 -30.75 10.54 21.89
C LEU A 457 -30.58 9.17 22.57
N ASP A 458 -29.96 8.20 21.89
CA ASP A 458 -29.56 6.91 22.48
C ASP A 458 -28.48 7.10 23.57
N GLU A 459 -27.48 7.94 23.31
CA GLU A 459 -26.44 8.31 24.29
C GLU A 459 -27.02 9.04 25.52
N ARG A 460 -28.10 9.81 25.34
CA ARG A 460 -28.72 10.62 26.40
C ARG A 460 -29.83 9.91 27.18
N LYS A 461 -30.29 8.72 26.75
CA LYS A 461 -31.39 7.94 27.35
C LYS A 461 -32.51 8.81 27.93
N LEU A 462 -33.19 9.59 27.10
CA LEU A 462 -34.43 10.24 27.52
C LEU A 462 -35.53 9.16 27.67
N GLY A 463 -35.83 8.79 28.92
CA GLY A 463 -37.14 8.25 29.35
C GLY A 463 -37.63 6.91 28.79
N GLN A 464 -37.15 5.79 29.34
CA GLN A 464 -37.87 4.50 29.47
C GLN A 464 -38.80 4.03 28.31
N SER A 465 -38.25 3.78 27.13
CA SER A 465 -38.61 2.60 26.32
C SER A 465 -37.45 2.29 25.38
N GLY A 466 -36.96 1.05 25.45
CA GLY A 466 -35.76 0.62 24.74
C GLY A 466 -35.96 0.64 23.23
N TRP A 467 -35.13 1.43 22.55
CA TRP A 467 -34.94 1.34 21.11
C TRP A 467 -34.21 0.03 20.80
N ASN A 468 -34.85 -0.88 20.08
CA ASN A 468 -34.20 -2.09 19.61
C ASN A 468 -33.57 -1.83 18.22
N ALA A 469 -32.59 -2.66 17.84
CA ALA A 469 -31.90 -2.54 16.57
C ALA A 469 -32.83 -2.58 15.34
N ASP A 470 -34.04 -3.14 15.45
CA ASP A 470 -35.00 -3.24 14.35
C ASP A 470 -35.68 -1.90 14.01
N GLU A 471 -35.85 -1.00 14.98
CA GLU A 471 -36.38 0.35 14.72
C GLU A 471 -35.35 1.23 14.02
N MET A 472 -34.07 1.08 14.36
CA MET A 472 -32.96 1.69 13.64
C MET A 472 -32.82 1.15 12.21
N ILE A 473 -33.02 -0.16 12.02
CA ILE A 473 -33.04 -0.78 10.68
C ILE A 473 -34.24 -0.29 9.87
N LYS A 474 -35.43 -0.12 10.48
CA LYS A 474 -36.62 0.45 9.82
C LYS A 474 -36.41 1.88 9.33
N LEU A 475 -35.78 2.73 10.14
CA LEU A 475 -35.44 4.11 9.74
C LEU A 475 -34.45 4.12 8.56
N GLN A 476 -33.48 3.20 8.53
CA GLN A 476 -32.51 3.07 7.43
C GLN A 476 -33.10 2.43 6.16
N THR A 477 -34.13 1.59 6.27
CA THR A 477 -34.78 0.96 5.11
C THR A 477 -35.85 1.83 4.45
N LEU A 478 -36.55 2.68 5.21
CA LEU A 478 -37.58 3.56 4.67
C LEU A 478 -37.02 4.70 3.79
N VAL A 479 -35.78 5.16 4.03
CA VAL A 479 -35.17 6.19 3.15
C VAL A 479 -34.69 5.60 1.81
N LYS A 480 -34.49 4.28 1.74
CA LYS A 480 -34.14 3.59 0.48
C LYS A 480 -35.37 3.16 -0.35
N GLY A 481 -36.58 3.42 0.14
CA GLY A 481 -37.81 2.90 -0.44
C GLY A 481 -38.97 3.88 -0.39
N LYS A 482 -38.83 5.05 -1.03
CA LYS A 482 -39.92 5.84 -1.62
C LYS A 482 -39.35 6.69 -2.76
#